data_AF-A0A9P5ZJT0-F1
#
_entry.id   AF-A0A9P5ZJT0-F1
#
_cell.length_a   1.000
_cell.length_b   1.000
_cell.length_c   1.000
_cell.angle_alpha   90.00
_cell.angle_beta   90.00
_cell.angle_gamma   90.00
#
_symmetry.space_group_name_H-M   'P 1'
#
loop_
_entity.id
_entity.type
_entity.pdbx_description
1 polymer ?
#
loop_
_entity_poly.entity_id
_entity_poly.type
_entity_poly.pdbx_seq_one_letter_code
_entity_poly.pdbx_strand_id
1 'polypeptide(L)'
;KAYTAYKRVGQKIHPVLGVYPEDAKVNRTFPTDLLDSLPELPSQPPDFIPTERLTEERITSMEVNKDNFLWPEEEKLFKHILRLNESALAFEEQD
;
A
#
# COMPACT_ATOMS: atom_id res chain seq x y z
N LYS A 1 -55.71 -26.58 13.16
CA LYS A 1 -54.30 -26.35 12.75
C LYS A 1 -53.59 -25.74 13.96
N ALA A 2 -52.66 -26.46 14.60
CA ALA A 2 -51.97 -25.93 15.79
C ALA A 2 -50.93 -24.89 15.35
N TYR A 3 -51.09 -23.65 15.79
CA TYR A 3 -50.18 -22.55 15.50
C TYR A 3 -49.03 -22.56 16.52
N THR A 4 -47.92 -23.21 16.19
CA THR A 4 -46.68 -23.10 16.96
C THR A 4 -45.94 -21.83 16.54
N ALA A 5 -45.19 -21.20 17.45
CA ALA A 5 -44.47 -19.96 17.18
C ALA A 5 -43.48 -20.04 15.99
N TYR A 6 -43.00 -21.25 15.65
CA TYR A 6 -42.00 -21.46 14.60
C TYR A 6 -42.47 -22.49 13.55
N LYS A 7 -41.95 -22.32 12.33
CA LYS A 7 -42.13 -23.28 11.22
C LYS A 7 -41.32 -24.54 11.48
N ARG A 8 -41.89 -25.70 11.13
CA ARG A 8 -41.18 -27.00 11.24
C ARG A 8 -40.05 -27.07 10.21
N VAL A 9 -39.01 -27.86 10.52
CA VAL A 9 -37.83 -28.03 9.67
C VAL A 9 -38.18 -28.45 8.23
N GLY A 10 -39.17 -29.33 8.04
CA GLY A 10 -39.63 -29.73 6.71
C GLY A 10 -40.34 -28.64 5.89
N GLN A 11 -40.65 -27.50 6.52
CA GLN A 11 -41.19 -26.30 5.85
C GLN A 11 -40.14 -25.18 5.74
N LYS A 12 -38.86 -25.49 6.01
CA LYS A 12 -37.76 -24.55 5.85
C LYS A 12 -37.49 -24.35 4.35
N ILE A 13 -37.59 -23.10 3.91
CA ILE A 13 -37.26 -22.72 2.54
C ILE A 13 -35.82 -22.23 2.54
N HIS A 14 -34.98 -22.83 1.68
CA HIS A 14 -33.65 -22.34 1.41
C HIS A 14 -33.73 -21.31 0.28
N PRO A 15 -33.34 -20.04 0.50
CA PRO A 15 -33.35 -19.06 -0.56
C PRO A 15 -32.38 -19.50 -1.67
N VAL A 16 -32.82 -19.38 -2.91
CA VAL A 16 -31.96 -19.58 -4.07
C VAL A 16 -31.03 -18.37 -4.16
N LEU A 17 -29.74 -18.62 -4.39
CA LEU A 17 -28.76 -17.55 -4.60
C LEU A 17 -29.16 -16.76 -5.86
N GLY A 18 -29.65 -15.54 -5.66
CA GLY A 18 -29.96 -14.61 -6.74
C GLY A 18 -28.70 -13.90 -7.25
N VAL A 19 -28.78 -13.34 -8.45
CA VAL A 19 -27.74 -12.44 -8.97
C VAL A 19 -27.74 -11.16 -8.14
N TYR A 20 -26.55 -10.68 -7.78
CA TYR A 20 -26.41 -9.45 -7.01
C TYR A 20 -26.91 -8.25 -7.83
N PRO A 21 -27.82 -7.42 -7.30
CA PRO A 21 -28.45 -6.35 -8.07
C PRO A 21 -27.42 -5.34 -8.56
N GLU A 22 -27.53 -4.94 -9.83
CA GLU A 22 -26.61 -3.98 -10.46
C GLU A 22 -26.54 -2.65 -9.69
N ASP A 23 -27.68 -2.17 -9.18
CA ASP A 23 -27.77 -0.91 -8.43
C ASP A 23 -27.02 -0.94 -7.09
N ALA A 24 -26.79 -2.13 -6.54
CA ALA A 24 -26.03 -2.29 -5.31
C ALA A 24 -24.53 -2.51 -5.57
N LYS A 25 -24.10 -2.65 -6.83
CA LYS A 25 -22.68 -2.87 -7.16
C LYS A 25 -21.86 -1.64 -6.85
N VAL A 26 -20.75 -1.85 -6.13
CA VAL A 26 -19.78 -0.80 -5.86
C VAL A 26 -18.99 -0.51 -7.13
N ASN A 27 -19.26 0.64 -7.76
CA ASN A 27 -18.50 1.12 -8.91
C ASN A 27 -17.28 1.93 -8.43
N ARG A 28 -16.07 1.41 -8.65
CA ARG A 28 -14.83 2.17 -8.41
C ARG A 28 -14.54 3.01 -9.65
N THR A 29 -14.65 4.33 -9.52
CA THR A 29 -14.31 5.28 -10.58
C THR A 29 -13.08 6.07 -10.17
N PHE A 30 -12.14 6.25 -11.11
CA PHE A 30 -10.99 7.14 -10.94
C PHE A 30 -11.26 8.38 -11.80
N PRO A 31 -11.60 9.53 -11.19
CA PRO A 31 -12.00 10.72 -11.93
C PRO A 31 -10.84 11.37 -12.69
N THR A 32 -9.60 11.14 -12.25
CA THR A 32 -8.35 11.68 -12.80
C THR A 32 -7.26 10.61 -12.70
N ASP A 33 -6.24 10.69 -13.54
CA ASP A 33 -5.05 9.87 -13.37
C ASP A 33 -4.32 10.27 -12.07
N LEU A 34 -4.03 9.27 -11.24
CA LEU A 34 -3.36 9.47 -9.97
C LEU A 34 -1.86 9.73 -10.16
N LEU A 35 -1.30 9.27 -11.29
CA LEU A 35 0.12 9.40 -11.61
C LEU A 35 0.50 10.82 -12.04
N ASP A 36 -0.46 11.61 -12.55
CA ASP A 36 -0.23 13.01 -12.97
C ASP A 36 0.28 13.90 -11.83
N SER A 37 -0.02 13.53 -10.58
CA SER A 37 0.42 14.28 -9.39
C SER A 37 1.82 13.90 -8.89
N LEU A 38 2.38 12.79 -9.37
CA LEU A 38 3.64 12.26 -8.85
C LEU A 38 4.83 12.94 -9.54
N PRO A 39 5.91 13.23 -8.78
CA PRO A 39 7.13 13.73 -9.36
C PRO A 39 7.80 12.66 -10.23
N GLU A 40 8.37 13.08 -11.36
CA GLU A 40 9.15 12.19 -12.22
C GLU A 40 10.42 11.71 -11.50
N LEU A 41 10.76 10.44 -11.71
CA LEU A 41 11.97 9.85 -11.13
C LEU A 41 13.19 10.19 -12.00
N PRO A 42 14.32 10.58 -11.39
CA PRO A 42 15.55 10.83 -12.14
C PRO A 42 16.09 9.51 -12.72
N SER A 43 16.47 9.53 -14.00
CA SER A 43 17.09 8.38 -14.67
C SER A 43 18.52 8.09 -14.17
N GLN A 44 19.20 9.12 -13.67
CA GLN A 44 20.53 9.02 -13.08
C GLN A 44 20.50 9.66 -11.69
N PRO A 45 20.19 8.88 -10.64
CA PRO A 45 20.13 9.41 -9.29
C PRO A 45 21.53 9.83 -8.82
N PRO A 46 21.66 10.94 -8.08
CA PRO A 46 22.93 11.35 -7.48
C PRO A 46 23.38 10.36 -6.41
N ASP A 47 24.68 10.35 -6.12
CA ASP A 47 25.21 9.55 -5.02
C ASP A 47 24.59 9.99 -3.67
N PHE A 48 24.44 9.02 -2.77
CA PHE A 48 23.84 9.26 -1.47
C PHE A 48 24.74 10.19 -0.62
N ILE A 49 24.12 11.21 -0.03
CA ILE A 49 24.78 12.12 0.91
C ILE A 49 24.05 11.99 2.24
N PRO A 50 24.73 11.62 3.33
CA PRO A 50 24.12 11.49 4.64
C PRO A 50 23.53 12.83 5.09
N THR A 51 22.34 12.76 5.67
CA THR A 51 21.61 13.90 6.23
C THR A 51 21.33 13.63 7.71
N GLU A 52 20.85 14.63 8.46
CA GLU A 52 20.65 14.54 9.91
C GLU A 52 19.79 13.34 10.34
N ARG A 53 18.77 12.96 9.55
CA ARG A 53 17.89 11.83 9.89
C ARG A 53 18.30 10.54 9.17
N LEU A 54 18.80 10.66 7.94
CA LEU A 54 19.32 9.56 7.12
C LEU A 54 20.85 9.50 7.19
N THR A 55 21.37 8.82 8.22
CA THR A 55 22.80 8.50 8.33
C THR A 55 23.16 7.22 7.56
N GLU A 56 24.43 7.07 7.21
CA GLU A 56 24.95 5.88 6.51
C GLU A 56 24.72 4.59 7.31
N GLU A 57 24.86 4.66 8.63
CA GLU A 57 24.62 3.53 9.53
C GLU A 57 23.17 3.04 9.45
N ARG A 58 22.21 3.97 9.42
CA ARG A 58 20.78 3.64 9.32
C ARG A 58 20.44 3.02 7.99
N ILE A 59 20.93 3.57 6.88
CA ILE A 59 20.71 2.97 5.56
C ILE A 59 21.31 1.57 5.47
N THR A 60 22.53 1.39 6.01
CA THR A 60 23.19 0.09 6.02
C THR A 60 22.40 -0.91 6.87
N SER A 61 21.88 -0.48 8.02
CA SER A 61 21.02 -1.31 8.88
C SER A 61 19.68 -1.69 8.24
N MET A 62 19.20 -0.90 7.29
CA MET A 62 17.93 -1.13 6.61
C MET A 62 17.99 -2.28 5.59
N GLU A 63 19.19 -2.76 5.27
CA GLU A 63 19.42 -3.90 4.36
C GLU A 63 18.57 -3.83 3.07
N VAL A 64 18.55 -2.66 2.42
CA VAL A 64 17.66 -2.35 1.27
C VAL A 64 17.69 -3.42 0.18
N ASN A 65 18.84 -4.07 -0.03
CA ASN A 65 19.02 -5.09 -1.06
C ASN A 65 19.53 -6.43 -0.49
N LYS A 66 18.84 -7.00 0.50
CA LYS A 66 19.24 -8.25 1.15
C LYS A 66 19.37 -9.43 0.18
N ASP A 67 18.41 -9.56 -0.73
CA ASP A 67 18.33 -10.68 -1.67
C ASP A 67 19.08 -10.41 -3.00
N ASN A 68 19.82 -9.30 -3.09
CA ASN A 68 20.48 -8.82 -4.32
C ASN A 68 19.53 -8.76 -5.53
N PHE A 69 18.26 -8.46 -5.28
CA PHE A 69 17.23 -8.34 -6.31
C PHE A 69 17.38 -7.04 -7.11
N LEU A 70 17.76 -5.95 -6.45
CA LEU A 70 17.89 -4.62 -7.05
C LEU A 70 19.23 -4.46 -7.76
N TRP A 71 19.22 -3.72 -8.87
CA TRP A 71 20.44 -3.26 -9.52
C TRP A 71 21.13 -2.16 -8.70
N PRO A 72 22.45 -1.97 -8.86
CA PRO A 72 23.17 -0.93 -8.13
C PRO A 72 22.62 0.48 -8.40
N GLU A 73 22.07 0.74 -9.59
CA GLU A 73 21.40 2.01 -9.90
C GLU A 73 20.03 2.15 -9.22
N GLU A 74 19.27 1.06 -9.13
CA GLU A 74 17.98 1.04 -8.43
C GLU A 74 18.15 1.21 -6.92
N GLU A 75 19.19 0.61 -6.34
CA GLU A 75 19.52 0.80 -4.93
C GLU A 75 19.88 2.28 -4.65
N LYS A 76 20.61 2.93 -5.57
CA LYS A 76 20.89 4.38 -5.48
C LYS A 76 19.61 5.21 -5.60
N LEU A 77 18.72 4.85 -6.53
CA LEU A 77 17.43 5.54 -6.70
C LEU A 77 16.58 5.45 -5.45
N PHE A 78 16.53 4.28 -4.80
CA PHE A 78 15.79 4.08 -3.57
C PHE A 78 16.33 4.97 -2.44
N LYS A 79 17.66 5.03 -2.26
CA LYS A 79 18.31 5.93 -1.30
C LYS A 79 17.98 7.40 -1.59
N HIS A 80 17.91 7.77 -2.87
CA HIS A 80 17.52 9.12 -3.28
C HIS A 80 16.05 9.44 -2.95
N ILE A 81 15.12 8.51 -3.19
CA ILE A 81 13.70 8.67 -2.84
C ILE A 81 13.50 8.81 -1.34
N LEU A 82 14.20 7.99 -0.54
CA LEU A 82 14.14 8.10 0.92
C LEU A 82 14.61 9.47 1.41
N ARG A 83 15.68 10.00 0.79
CA ARG A 83 16.17 11.34 1.09
C ARG A 83 15.14 12.43 0.74
N LEU A 84 14.49 12.35 -0.41
CA LEU A 84 13.44 13.31 -0.79
C LEU A 84 12.26 13.29 0.21
N ASN A 85 11.96 12.12 0.77
CA ASN A 85 10.88 11.90 1.72
C ASN A 85 11.33 11.92 3.18
N GLU A 86 12.51 12.48 3.49
CA GLU A 86 13.09 12.49 4.83
C GLU A 86 12.18 13.16 5.89
N SER A 87 11.33 14.10 5.46
CA SER A 87 10.33 14.74 6.33
C SER A 87 9.20 13.80 6.77
N ALA A 88 8.89 12.77 5.96
CA ALA A 88 7.84 11.80 6.22
C ALA A 88 8.33 10.59 7.02
N LEU A 89 9.64 10.40 7.14
CA LEU A 89 10.22 9.33 7.95
C LEU A 89 10.06 9.67 9.43
N ALA A 90 9.58 8.70 10.21
CA ALA A 90 9.55 8.82 11.66
C ALA A 90 10.96 8.60 12.23
N PHE A 91 11.41 9.50 13.08
CA PHE A 91 12.67 9.42 13.81
C PHE A 91 12.40 9.83 15.26
N GLU A 92 13.14 9.21 16.18
CA GLU A 92 13.16 9.66 17.57
C GLU A 92 13.93 10.99 17.64
N GLU A 93 13.32 12.03 18.23
CA GLU A 93 14.07 13.20 18.70
C GLU A 93 14.93 12.73 19.87
N GLN A 94 16.23 12.62 19.65
CA GLN A 94 17.16 12.57 20.77
C GLN A 94 17.39 14.02 21.22
N ASP A 95 16.85 14.37 22.38
CA ASP A 95 17.08 15.64 23.10
C ASP A 95 18.57 15.92 23.36
#